data_AF-A0A9D9Q9R6-F1
#
_entry.id   AF-A0A9D9Q9R6-F1
#
_cell.length_a   1.000
_cell.length_b   1.000
_cell.length_c   1.000
_cell.angle_alpha   90.00
_cell.angle_beta   90.00
_cell.angle_gamma   90.00
#
_symmetry.space_group_name_H-M   'P 1'
#
loop_
_entity.id
_entity.type
_entity.pdbx_description
1 polymer ?
#
loop_
_entity_poly.entity_id
_entity_poly.type
_entity_poly.pdbx_seq_one_letter_code
_entity_poly.pdbx_strand_id
1 'polypeptide(L)'
;QLGNPLFYSRYIASPDDPAGYIMQGTGNNMLQAHHFAVSGSLFRKIPYRLVATYSLNYGCYFDAEGRYNRELVLDKPLKQFSAGLNAMIPCLKGALHIIPGIYFDQGELLSNCFGATLSLKYNLLNNKQI
;
A
#
# COMPACT_ATOMS: atom_id res chain seq x y z
N GLN A 1 -6.86 -17.33 4.87
CA GLN A 1 -6.49 -15.91 5.03
C GLN A 1 -5.48 -15.59 3.95
N LEU A 2 -5.76 -14.64 3.04
CA LEU A 2 -4.72 -14.14 2.14
C LEU A 2 -3.66 -13.46 3.00
N GLY A 3 -2.44 -13.99 2.98
CA GLY A 3 -1.31 -13.47 3.77
C GLY A 3 -0.95 -12.02 3.40
N ASN A 4 -0.20 -11.36 4.28
CA ASN A 4 0.31 -10.02 4.02
C ASN A 4 1.18 -10.02 2.75
N PRO A 5 0.88 -9.16 1.76
CA PRO A 5 1.52 -9.20 0.45
C PRO A 5 3.00 -8.81 0.47
N LEU A 6 3.49 -8.19 1.55
CA LEU A 6 4.89 -7.79 1.73
C LEU A 6 5.70 -8.82 2.53
N PHE A 7 5.04 -9.47 3.48
CA PHE A 7 5.68 -10.32 4.46
C PHE A 7 4.81 -11.52 4.78
N TYR A 8 5.40 -12.70 4.86
CA TYR A 8 4.72 -13.86 5.43
C TYR A 8 5.41 -14.31 6.71
N SER A 9 4.59 -14.83 7.61
CA SER A 9 5.06 -15.49 8.82
C SER A 9 5.73 -16.82 8.43
N ARG A 10 7.01 -17.00 8.78
CA ARG A 10 7.72 -18.25 8.62
C ARG A 10 7.55 -19.11 9.87
N TYR A 11 6.88 -20.24 9.72
CA TYR A 11 6.67 -21.22 10.78
C TYR A 11 7.61 -22.41 10.62
N ILE A 12 7.94 -23.04 11.74
CA ILE A 12 8.53 -24.37 11.79
C ILE A 12 7.67 -25.25 12.69
N ALA A 13 7.65 -26.56 12.42
CA ALA A 13 7.01 -27.51 13.31
C ALA A 13 7.66 -27.42 14.70
N SER A 14 6.83 -27.38 15.74
CA SER A 14 7.30 -27.45 17.12
C SER A 14 7.98 -28.82 17.32
N PRO A 15 9.21 -28.88 17.86
CA PRO A 15 9.84 -30.15 18.18
C PRO A 15 9.02 -30.97 19.19
N ASP A 16 8.25 -30.29 20.04
CA ASP A 16 7.54 -30.87 21.18
C ASP A 16 6.03 -31.05 20.94
N ASP A 17 5.49 -30.56 19.81
CA ASP A 17 4.06 -30.68 19.46
C ASP A 17 3.91 -30.93 17.95
N PRO A 18 3.52 -32.15 17.52
CA PRO A 18 3.32 -32.49 16.11
C PRO A 18 2.23 -31.67 15.40
N ALA A 19 1.31 -31.05 16.15
CA ALA A 19 0.28 -30.14 15.63
C ALA A 19 0.61 -28.66 15.87
N GLY A 20 1.68 -28.38 16.63
CA GLY A 20 2.09 -27.05 17.02
C GLY A 20 3.10 -26.47 16.04
N TYR A 21 2.93 -25.17 15.72
CA TYR A 21 3.86 -24.43 14.88
C TYR A 21 4.46 -23.28 15.69
N ILE A 22 5.79 -23.14 15.65
CA ILE A 22 6.51 -22.03 16.27
C ILE A 22 6.83 -20.99 15.19
N MET A 23 6.52 -19.72 15.47
CA MET A 23 6.94 -18.60 14.62
C MET A 23 8.46 -18.47 14.66
N GLN A 24 9.14 -18.77 13.55
CA GLN A 24 10.59 -18.64 13.42
C GLN A 24 11.02 -17.23 13.00
N GLY A 25 10.14 -16.51 12.30
CA GLY A 25 10.40 -15.14 11.87
C GLY A 25 9.51 -14.70 10.73
N THR A 26 9.95 -13.67 10.01
CA THR A 26 9.21 -13.09 8.89
C THR A 26 10.00 -13.25 7.60
N GLY A 27 9.38 -13.81 6.56
CA GLY A 27 9.94 -13.96 5.23
C GLY A 27 9.48 -12.86 4.27
N ASN A 28 10.33 -12.52 3.30
CA ASN A 28 10.05 -11.53 2.27
C ASN A 28 9.27 -12.19 1.10
N ASN A 29 8.17 -11.58 0.69
CA ASN A 29 7.29 -12.06 -0.38
C ASN A 29 7.79 -11.75 -1.80
N MET A 30 9.09 -11.38 -1.93
CA MET A 30 9.79 -11.03 -3.17
C MET A 30 8.94 -10.12 -4.08
N LEU A 31 8.65 -8.93 -3.58
CA LEU A 31 7.90 -7.90 -4.31
C LEU A 31 8.85 -6.97 -5.08
N GLN A 32 8.59 -6.79 -6.38
CA GLN A 32 9.19 -5.71 -7.16
C GLN A 32 8.14 -4.64 -7.43
N ALA A 33 8.42 -3.37 -7.11
CA ALA A 33 7.48 -2.29 -7.35
C ALA A 33 8.15 -1.07 -8.00
N HIS A 34 7.44 -0.46 -8.93
CA HIS A 34 7.76 0.82 -9.54
C HIS A 34 6.76 1.85 -9.05
N HIS A 35 7.28 2.89 -8.41
CA HIS A 35 6.48 3.97 -7.84
C HIS A 35 6.78 5.27 -8.56
N PHE A 36 5.75 5.94 -9.03
CA PHE A 36 5.84 7.21 -9.70
C PHE A 36 4.87 8.21 -9.05
N ALA A 37 5.36 9.41 -8.80
CA ALA A 37 4.53 10.47 -8.24
C ALA A 37 4.80 11.79 -8.98
N VAL A 38 3.72 12.48 -9.31
CA VAL A 38 3.76 13.83 -9.87
C VAL A 38 3.00 14.75 -8.94
N SER A 39 3.64 15.83 -8.54
CA SER A 39 3.02 16.89 -7.78
C SER A 39 3.13 18.19 -8.56
N GLY A 40 2.10 19.03 -8.42
CA GLY A 40 2.04 20.31 -9.10
C GLY A 40 0.96 21.20 -8.51
N SER A 41 0.59 22.24 -9.26
CA SER A 41 -0.44 23.18 -8.84
C SER A 41 -1.38 23.49 -10.00
N LEU A 42 -2.65 23.09 -9.88
CA LEU A 42 -3.69 23.43 -10.84
C LEU A 42 -3.97 24.94 -10.73
N PHE A 43 -3.98 25.63 -11.88
CA PHE A 43 -4.17 27.08 -11.97
C PHE A 43 -3.23 27.88 -11.06
N ARG A 44 -2.04 27.34 -10.74
CA ARG A 44 -1.06 27.89 -9.79
C ARG A 44 -1.56 28.06 -8.35
N LYS A 45 -2.75 27.57 -8.01
CA LYS A 45 -3.40 27.80 -6.70
C LYS A 45 -3.79 26.54 -5.94
N ILE A 46 -4.06 25.43 -6.62
CA ILE A 46 -4.57 24.20 -6.00
C ILE A 46 -3.48 23.14 -6.14
N PRO A 47 -2.68 22.88 -5.07
CA PRO A 47 -1.71 21.81 -5.08
C PRO A 47 -2.39 20.47 -5.35
N TYR A 48 -1.78 19.64 -6.18
CA TYR A 48 -2.23 18.28 -6.42
C TYR A 48 -1.07 17.29 -6.32
N ARG A 49 -1.41 16.04 -6.07
CA ARG A 49 -0.49 14.91 -6.10
C ARG A 49 -1.16 13.72 -6.75
N LEU A 50 -0.61 13.30 -7.89
CA LEU A 50 -0.91 12.04 -8.55
C LEU A 50 0.18 11.04 -8.14
N VAL A 51 -0.23 9.85 -7.74
CA VAL A 51 0.65 8.74 -7.39
C VAL A 51 0.19 7.52 -8.17
N ALA A 52 1.12 6.78 -8.73
CA ALA A 52 0.87 5.50 -9.37
C ALA A 52 1.94 4.50 -8.94
N THR A 53 1.54 3.27 -8.67
CA THR A 53 2.41 2.17 -8.29
C THR A 53 2.04 0.97 -9.13
N TYR A 54 3.03 0.38 -9.78
CA TYR A 54 2.91 -0.92 -10.41
C TYR A 54 3.79 -1.89 -9.63
N SER A 55 3.29 -3.08 -9.34
CA SER A 55 4.03 -4.10 -8.60
C SER A 55 3.86 -5.49 -9.19
N LEU A 56 4.89 -6.29 -9.01
CA LEU A 56 5.03 -7.69 -9.38
C LEU A 56 5.29 -8.46 -8.09
N ASN A 57 4.36 -9.32 -7.71
CA ASN A 57 4.50 -10.21 -6.57
C ASN A 57 4.84 -11.61 -7.08
N TYR A 58 6.03 -12.11 -6.75
CA TYR A 58 6.50 -13.42 -7.19
C TYR A 58 6.07 -14.58 -6.26
N GLY A 59 5.26 -14.29 -5.24
CA GLY A 59 4.64 -15.27 -4.36
C GLY A 59 5.54 -15.76 -3.22
N CYS A 60 4.88 -16.40 -2.25
CA CYS A 60 5.52 -17.03 -1.11
C CYS A 60 6.19 -18.33 -1.57
N TYR A 61 7.49 -18.47 -1.34
CA TYR A 61 8.19 -19.74 -1.45
C TYR A 61 7.74 -20.79 -0.41
N PHE A 62 6.80 -20.47 0.47
CA PHE A 62 6.51 -21.25 1.66
C PHE A 62 5.00 -21.52 1.81
N ASP A 63 4.65 -22.76 2.19
CA ASP A 63 3.28 -23.20 2.46
C ASP A 63 2.71 -22.60 3.76
N ALA A 64 1.44 -22.90 4.07
CA ALA A 64 0.79 -22.42 5.30
C ALA A 64 1.53 -22.89 6.58
N GLU A 65 2.32 -23.95 6.45
CA GLU A 65 3.17 -24.56 7.47
C GLU A 65 4.60 -23.97 7.50
N GLY A 66 4.92 -23.00 6.64
CA GLY A 66 6.21 -22.31 6.61
C GLY A 66 7.36 -23.14 6.02
N ARG A 67 7.06 -24.21 5.28
CA ARG A 67 8.03 -25.04 4.56
C ARG A 67 8.21 -24.57 3.14
N TYR A 68 9.46 -24.60 2.65
CA TYR A 68 9.75 -24.22 1.27
C TYR A 68 8.98 -25.15 0.33
N ASN A 69 8.00 -24.61 -0.39
CA ASN A 69 7.21 -25.34 -1.36
C ASN A 69 7.43 -24.74 -2.74
N ARG A 70 8.15 -25.48 -3.58
CA ARG A 70 8.44 -25.08 -4.96
C ARG A 70 7.17 -25.03 -5.83
N GLU A 71 6.11 -25.72 -5.45
CA GLU A 71 4.82 -25.70 -6.16
C GLU A 71 4.03 -24.40 -5.91
N LEU A 72 4.37 -23.65 -4.86
CA LEU A 72 3.83 -22.32 -4.59
C LEU A 72 4.64 -21.21 -5.28
N VAL A 73 5.74 -21.57 -5.94
CA VAL A 73 6.45 -20.66 -6.84
C VAL A 73 5.54 -20.42 -8.02
N LEU A 74 5.09 -19.19 -8.14
CA LEU A 74 4.29 -18.79 -9.28
C LEU A 74 5.16 -18.79 -10.53
N ASP A 75 4.72 -19.47 -11.57
CA ASP A 75 5.38 -19.47 -12.88
C ASP A 75 5.49 -18.05 -13.48
N LYS A 76 4.61 -17.13 -13.03
CA LYS A 76 4.58 -15.72 -13.42
C LYS A 76 4.23 -14.86 -12.20
N PRO A 77 4.82 -13.65 -12.07
CA PRO A 77 4.47 -12.75 -10.98
C PRO A 77 3.02 -12.26 -11.12
N LEU A 78 2.32 -12.17 -9.98
CA LEU A 78 1.02 -11.51 -9.89
C LEU A 78 1.20 -10.01 -10.01
N LYS A 79 0.45 -9.41 -10.93
CA LYS A 79 0.54 -7.98 -11.22
C LYS A 79 -0.47 -7.20 -10.41
N GLN A 80 -0.06 -6.07 -9.85
CA GLN A 80 -0.96 -5.11 -9.21
C GLN A 80 -0.62 -3.69 -9.64
N PHE A 81 -1.63 -2.92 -9.99
CA PHE A 81 -1.54 -1.50 -10.27
C PHE A 81 -2.44 -0.73 -9.30
N SER A 82 -1.89 0.34 -8.73
CA SER A 82 -2.57 1.22 -7.79
C SER A 82 -2.32 2.66 -8.20
N ALA A 83 -3.36 3.49 -8.26
CA ALA A 83 -3.24 4.90 -8.54
C ALA A 83 -4.07 5.73 -7.56
N GLY A 84 -3.60 6.94 -7.25
CA GLY A 84 -4.26 7.87 -6.35
C GLY A 84 -4.05 9.30 -6.80
N LEU A 85 -5.11 10.10 -6.77
CA LEU A 85 -5.07 11.52 -7.08
C LEU A 85 -5.71 12.32 -5.96
N ASN A 86 -4.94 13.26 -5.42
CA ASN A 86 -5.37 14.14 -4.34
C ASN A 86 -5.19 15.60 -4.76
N ALA A 87 -6.11 16.46 -4.37
CA ALA A 87 -5.99 17.91 -4.53
C ALA A 87 -6.17 18.59 -3.18
N MET A 88 -5.50 19.71 -2.95
CA MET A 88 -5.60 20.49 -1.72
C MET A 88 -6.27 21.82 -2.02
N ILE A 89 -7.52 21.97 -1.59
CA ILE A 89 -8.32 23.16 -1.83
C ILE A 89 -8.22 24.07 -0.59
N PRO A 90 -7.58 25.25 -0.71
CA PRO A 90 -7.55 26.21 0.39
C PRO A 90 -8.93 26.85 0.59
N CYS A 91 -9.38 26.86 1.84
CA CYS A 91 -10.63 27.45 2.33
C CYS A 91 -10.31 28.40 3.50
N LEU A 92 -11.27 29.23 3.93
CA LEU A 92 -11.11 30.16 5.05
C LEU A 92 -9.80 30.96 5.00
N LYS A 93 -9.53 31.62 3.86
CA LYS A 93 -8.27 32.38 3.62
C LYS A 93 -6.98 31.56 3.81
N GLY A 94 -7.04 30.25 3.59
CA GLY A 94 -5.90 29.33 3.75
C GLY A 94 -5.71 28.79 5.17
N ALA A 95 -6.60 29.12 6.12
CA ALA A 95 -6.58 28.53 7.46
C ALA A 95 -7.06 27.07 7.45
N LEU A 96 -7.99 26.73 6.56
CA LEU A 96 -8.49 25.37 6.39
C LEU A 96 -8.18 24.89 4.98
N HIS A 97 -7.79 23.63 4.83
CA HIS A 97 -7.65 22.98 3.53
C HIS A 97 -8.53 21.74 3.50
N ILE A 98 -9.31 21.62 2.43
CA ILE A 98 -10.11 20.43 2.12
C ILE A 98 -9.32 19.63 1.09
N ILE A 99 -9.14 18.33 1.36
CA ILE A 99 -8.31 17.45 0.54
C ILE A 99 -9.18 16.27 0.07
N PRO A 100 -9.89 16.42 -1.07
CA PRO A 100 -10.48 15.27 -1.73
C PRO A 100 -9.39 14.39 -2.34
N GLY A 101 -9.61 13.08 -2.29
CA GLY A 101 -8.76 12.08 -2.93
C GLY A 101 -9.61 11.00 -3.60
N ILE A 102 -9.13 10.50 -4.73
CA ILE A 102 -9.67 9.31 -5.38
C ILE A 102 -8.55 8.29 -5.58
N TYR A 103 -8.88 7.02 -5.41
CA TYR A 103 -7.93 5.91 -5.47
C TYR A 103 -8.52 4.77 -6.26
N PHE A 104 -7.65 4.03 -6.93
CA PHE A 104 -8.00 2.91 -7.76
C PHE A 104 -6.95 1.82 -7.63
N ASP A 105 -7.41 0.60 -7.46
CA ASP A 105 -6.57 -0.60 -7.43
C ASP A 105 -7.11 -1.60 -8.46
N GLN A 106 -6.22 -2.17 -9.25
CA GLN A 106 -6.52 -3.24 -10.18
C GLN A 106 -5.38 -4.24 -10.28
N GLY A 107 -5.68 -5.53 -10.21
CA GLY A 107 -4.66 -6.54 -10.39
C GLY A 107 -5.14 -7.95 -10.10
N GLU A 108 -4.16 -8.82 -9.98
CA GLU A 108 -4.32 -10.26 -9.81
C GLU A 108 -4.17 -10.67 -8.33
N LEU A 109 -3.57 -9.80 -7.49
CA LEU A 109 -3.24 -10.12 -6.11
C LEU A 109 -4.35 -9.67 -5.13
N LEU A 110 -4.80 -8.43 -5.26
CA LEU A 110 -5.85 -7.84 -4.42
C LEU A 110 -7.09 -7.58 -5.27
N SER A 111 -8.26 -7.64 -4.64
CA SER A 111 -9.52 -7.31 -5.31
C SER A 111 -9.49 -5.90 -5.88
N ASN A 112 -10.00 -5.75 -7.11
CA ASN A 112 -10.14 -4.44 -7.74
C ASN A 112 -11.00 -3.53 -6.87
N CYS A 113 -10.56 -2.29 -6.68
CA CYS A 113 -11.21 -1.35 -5.79
C CYS A 113 -11.18 0.06 -6.39
N PHE A 114 -12.24 0.82 -6.12
CA PHE A 114 -12.27 2.26 -6.32
C PHE A 114 -12.70 2.91 -5.01
N GLY A 115 -11.92 3.88 -4.54
CA GLY A 115 -12.14 4.54 -3.27
C GLY A 115 -12.07 6.06 -3.40
N ALA A 116 -12.78 6.74 -2.50
CA ALA A 116 -12.68 8.18 -2.36
C ALA A 116 -12.42 8.53 -0.89
N THR A 117 -11.69 9.61 -0.66
CA THR A 117 -11.38 10.12 0.68
C THR A 117 -11.67 11.61 0.74
N LEU A 118 -12.06 12.08 1.92
CA LEU A 118 -12.13 13.49 2.25
C LEU A 118 -11.31 13.75 3.51
N SER A 119 -10.27 14.58 3.42
CA SER A 119 -9.47 14.98 4.57
C SER A 119 -9.55 16.47 4.82
N LEU A 120 -9.46 16.87 6.09
CA LEU A 120 -9.46 18.27 6.52
C LEU A 120 -8.11 18.57 7.18
N LYS A 121 -7.47 19.67 6.77
CA LYS A 121 -6.23 20.16 7.39
C LYS A 121 -6.44 21.60 7.84
N TYR A 122 -6.39 21.84 9.14
CA TYR A 122 -6.49 23.17 9.73
C TYR A 122 -5.12 23.65 10.21
N ASN A 123 -4.72 24.85 9.81
CA ASN A 123 -3.48 25.49 10.24
C ASN A 123 -3.78 26.38 11.46
N LEU A 124 -3.33 25.97 12.64
CA LEU A 124 -3.59 26.66 13.91
C LEU A 124 -2.78 27.96 14.12
N LEU A 125 -1.81 28.25 13.26
CA LEU A 125 -0.92 29.40 13.40
C LEU A 125 -1.29 30.51 12.42
N ASN A 126 -2.02 31.50 12.94
CA ASN A 126 -2.13 32.83 12.35
C ASN A 126 -2.03 33.87 13.47
N ASN A 127 -0.95 33.83 14.25
CA ASN A 127 -0.66 34.86 15.24
C ASN A 127 0.80 35.32 15.12
N LYS A 128 0.92 36.60 14.76
CA LYS A 128 2.09 37.49 14.74
C LYS A 128 2.80 37.65 13.38
N GLN A 129 2.36 38.65 12.63
CA GLN A 129 3.29 39.67 12.16
C GLN A 129 2.98 40.96 12.94
N ILE A 130 3.97 41.39 13.73
CA ILE A 130 4.13 42.72 14.30
C ILE A 130 4.69 43.61 13.20
#